data_AF-A0A0J0YNW0-F1
#
_entry.id   AF-A0A0J0YNW0-F1
#
_cell.length_a   1.000
_cell.length_b   1.000
_cell.length_c   1.000
_cell.angle_alpha   90.00
_cell.angle_beta   90.00
_cell.angle_gamma   90.00
#
_symmetry.space_group_name_H-M   'P 1'
#
loop_
_entity.id
_entity.type
_entity.pdbx_description
1 polymer ?
#
loop_
_entity_poly.entity_id
_entity_poly.type
_entity_poly.pdbx_seq_one_letter_code
_entity_poly.pdbx_strand_id
1 'polypeptide(L)' 'VGLLNFLYALQEWARLSGKPDPVIPINSAYRPPRRNASIEGAARNSLHPRGKAVDITMRGVTLDQLRLMEEYYKGGG' A
#
# COMPACT_ATOMS: atom_id res chain seq x y z
N VAL A 1 11.23 2.41 -6.67
CA VAL A 1 11.02 3.36 -5.55
C VAL A 1 10.86 2.53 -4.28
N GLY A 2 11.42 2.96 -3.14
CA GLY A 2 11.21 2.23 -1.87
C GLY A 2 9.78 2.38 -1.35
N LEU A 3 9.28 1.44 -0.54
CA LEU A 3 7.90 1.40 -0.06
C LEU A 3 7.47 2.73 0.60
N LEU A 4 8.31 3.30 1.46
CA LEU A 4 8.01 4.56 2.13
C LEU A 4 7.91 5.73 1.14
N ASN A 5 8.81 5.79 0.15
CA ASN A 5 8.77 6.82 -0.89
C ASN A 5 7.54 6.68 -1.78
N PHE A 6 7.06 5.46 -2.01
CA PHE A 6 5.81 5.21 -2.73
C PHE A 6 4.59 5.70 -1.94
N LEU A 7 4.51 5.40 -0.65
CA LEU A 7 3.43 5.91 0.22
C LEU A 7 3.41 7.44 0.29
N TYR A 8 4.59 8.06 0.36
CA TYR A 8 4.73 9.51 0.29
C TYR A 8 4.22 10.05 -1.06
N ALA A 9 4.63 9.43 -2.17
CA ALA A 9 4.20 9.84 -3.51
C ALA A 9 2.68 9.72 -3.70
N LEU A 10 2.05 8.65 -3.18
CA LEU A 10 0.60 8.49 -3.16
C LEU A 10 -0.09 9.62 -2.39
N GLN A 11 0.39 9.91 -1.19
CA GLN A 11 -0.18 10.97 -0.35
C GLN A 11 -0.06 12.34 -1.00
N GLU A 12 1.09 12.64 -1.59
CA GLU A 12 1.35 13.92 -2.26
C GLU A 12 0.52 14.05 -3.55
N TRP A 13 0.40 12.97 -4.33
CA TRP A 13 -0.49 12.95 -5.50
C TRP A 13 -1.93 13.25 -5.11
N ALA A 14 -2.45 12.63 -4.04
CA ALA A 14 -3.82 12.87 -3.60
C ALA A 14 -4.02 14.30 -3.11
N ARG A 15 -3.03 14.88 -2.40
CA ARG A 15 -3.05 16.29 -1.99
C ARG A 15 -3.11 17.22 -3.19
N LEU A 16 -2.25 17.01 -4.19
CA LEU A 16 -2.20 17.82 -5.41
C LEU A 16 -3.44 17.65 -6.28
N SER A 17 -4.09 16.49 -6.23
CA SER A 17 -5.35 16.19 -6.92
C SER A 17 -6.59 16.76 -6.21
N GLY A 18 -6.40 17.54 -5.14
CA GLY A 18 -7.49 18.21 -4.42
C GLY A 18 -8.30 17.27 -3.52
N LYS A 19 -7.78 16.10 -3.14
CA LYS A 19 -8.48 15.22 -2.20
C LYS A 19 -8.49 15.85 -0.80
N PRO A 20 -9.66 15.95 -0.15
CA PRO A 20 -9.73 16.54 1.18
C PRO A 20 -9.15 15.58 2.21
N ASP A 21 -8.11 16.03 2.92
CA ASP A 21 -7.45 15.30 4.01
C ASP A 21 -7.11 13.83 3.66
N PRO A 22 -6.17 13.60 2.71
CA PRO A 22 -5.85 12.28 2.16
C PRO A 22 -5.00 11.46 3.13
N VAL A 23 -5.60 11.07 4.25
CA VAL A 23 -4.99 10.17 5.24
C VAL A 23 -4.88 8.76 4.65
N ILE A 24 -3.77 8.09 4.92
CA ILE A 24 -3.53 6.68 4.58
C ILE A 24 -3.64 5.83 5.86
N PRO A 25 -4.80 5.22 6.16
CA PRO A 25 -4.87 4.17 7.17
C PRO A 25 -4.06 2.93 6.74
N ILE A 26 -3.16 2.49 7.63
CA ILE A 26 -2.37 1.27 7.46
C ILE A 26 -3.15 0.10 8.06
N ASN A 27 -3.61 -0.82 7.22
CA ASN A 27 -4.36 -2.01 7.65
C ASN A 27 -3.41 -3.15 8.02
N SER A 28 -2.31 -3.28 7.29
CA SER A 28 -1.24 -4.24 7.61
C SER A 28 0.09 -3.82 6.97
N ALA A 29 1.21 -4.24 7.57
CA ALA A 29 2.56 -3.96 7.08
C ALA A 29 3.43 -5.21 7.25
N TYR A 30 4.53 -5.15 8.01
CA TYR A 30 5.34 -6.33 8.30
C TYR A 30 4.51 -7.45 8.96
N ARG A 31 4.67 -8.68 8.46
CA ARG A 31 4.05 -9.88 9.02
C ARG A 31 5.14 -10.90 9.38
N PRO A 32 5.22 -11.37 10.65
CA PRO A 32 6.11 -12.47 10.99
C PRO A 32 5.83 -13.70 10.11
N PRO A 33 6.84 -14.48 9.69
CA PRO A 33 6.64 -15.63 8.79
C PRO A 33 5.56 -16.61 9.28
N ARG A 34 5.54 -16.90 10.59
CA ARG A 34 4.54 -17.78 11.21
C ARG A 34 3.11 -17.24 11.04
N ARG A 35 2.91 -15.94 11.25
CA ARG A 35 1.61 -15.27 11.08
C ARG A 35 1.23 -15.19 9.61
N ASN A 36 2.17 -14.92 8.71
CA ASN A 36 1.87 -14.85 7.28
C ASN A 36 1.43 -16.21 6.73
N ALA A 37 2.05 -17.30 7.18
CA ALA A 37 1.70 -18.66 6.79
C ALA A 37 0.34 -19.12 7.33
N SER A 38 -0.15 -18.54 8.43
CA SER A 38 -1.45 -18.88 9.01
C SER A 38 -2.63 -18.12 8.38
N ILE A 39 -2.37 -17.15 7.47
CA ILE A 39 -3.42 -16.41 6.79
C ILE A 39 -3.92 -17.25 5.61
N GLU A 40 -5.20 -17.59 5.64
CA GLU A 40 -5.86 -18.26 4.52
C GLU A 40 -5.72 -17.41 3.24
N GLY A 41 -5.28 -18.04 2.16
CA GLY A 41 -5.07 -17.35 0.88
C GLY A 41 -3.84 -16.44 0.83
N ALA A 42 -2.94 -16.44 1.82
CA ALA A 42 -1.70 -15.68 1.73
C ALA A 42 -0.89 -16.05 0.47
N ALA A 43 -0.47 -15.03 -0.28
CA ALA A 43 0.33 -15.23 -1.49
C ALA A 43 1.63 -16.00 -1.17
N ARG A 44 1.94 -17.04 -1.97
CA ARG A 44 3.14 -17.88 -1.80
C ARG A 44 4.43 -17.06 -1.72
N ASN A 45 4.50 -15.94 -2.42
CA ASN A 45 5.63 -15.02 -2.46
C ASN A 45 5.32 -13.66 -1.82
N SER A 46 4.50 -13.63 -0.77
CA SER A 46 4.13 -12.40 -0.07
C SER A 46 5.37 -11.57 0.32
N LEU A 47 5.29 -10.26 0.13
CA LEU A 47 6.36 -9.32 0.45
C LEU A 47 6.23 -8.73 1.87
N HIS A 48 5.14 -9.00 2.60
CA HIS A 48 4.96 -8.56 4.00
C HIS A 48 6.06 -9.07 4.95
N PRO A 49 6.48 -10.35 4.91
CA PRO A 49 7.59 -10.83 5.75
C PRO A 49 8.94 -10.20 5.43
N ARG A 50 9.06 -9.51 4.29
CA ARG A 50 10.28 -8.79 3.88
C ARG A 50 10.20 -7.29 4.19
N GLY A 51 9.11 -6.81 4.78
CA GLY A 51 8.88 -5.38 5.00
C GLY A 51 8.74 -4.57 3.71
N LYS A 52 8.34 -5.24 2.62
CA LYS A 52 8.25 -4.64 1.27
C LYS A 52 6.80 -4.48 0.77
N ALA A 53 5.81 -4.82 1.60
CA ALA A 53 4.38 -4.73 1.31
C ALA A 53 3.65 -3.98 2.43
N VAL A 54 2.52 -3.37 2.07
CA VAL A 54 1.61 -2.69 2.98
C VAL A 54 0.20 -2.77 2.41
N ASP A 55 -0.75 -3.14 3.25
CA ASP A 55 -2.16 -3.03 2.91
C ASP A 55 -2.67 -1.70 3.45
N ILE A 56 -3.26 -0.88 2.58
CA ILE A 56 -3.75 0.45 2.94
C ILE A 56 -5.19 0.64 2.48
N THR A 57 -5.84 1.61 3.11
CA THR A 57 -6.92 2.37 2.49
C THR A 57 -6.47 3.82 2.39
N MET A 58 -7.23 4.65 1.68
CA MET A 58 -6.91 6.06 1.58
C MET A 58 -8.17 6.91 1.47
N ARG A 59 -8.30 7.91 2.35
CA ARG A 59 -9.50 8.75 2.42
C ARG A 59 -9.65 9.57 1.14
N GLY A 60 -10.85 9.58 0.56
CA GLY A 60 -11.15 10.34 -0.66
C GLY A 60 -10.53 9.77 -1.95
N VAL A 61 -9.88 8.61 -1.88
CA VAL A 61 -9.26 7.92 -3.02
C VAL A 61 -9.93 6.56 -3.21
N THR A 62 -10.39 6.29 -4.43
CA THR A 62 -11.03 5.00 -4.76
C THR A 62 -9.98 3.91 -4.97
N LEU A 63 -10.41 2.64 -4.91
CA LEU A 63 -9.53 1.51 -5.19
C LEU A 63 -8.94 1.57 -6.61
N ASP A 64 -9.75 1.95 -7.60
CA ASP A 64 -9.28 2.11 -8.99
C ASP A 64 -8.21 3.20 -9.11
N GLN A 65 -8.36 4.30 -8.37
CA GLN A 65 -7.35 5.35 -8.31
C GLN A 65 -6.04 4.84 -7.69
N LEU A 66 -6.12 4.07 -6.59
CA LEU A 66 -4.93 3.45 -5.99
C LEU A 66 -4.23 2.52 -6.96
N ARG A 67 -4.99 1.67 -7.68
CA ARG A 67 -4.45 0.76 -8.69
C ARG A 67 -3.74 1.49 -9.82
N LEU A 68 -4.34 2.56 -10.36
CA LEU A 68 -3.71 3.39 -11.39
C LEU A 68 -2.39 4.00 -10.90
N MET A 69 -2.32 4.39 -9.63
CA MET A 69 -1.10 4.95 -9.05
C MET A 69 -0.02 3.88 -8.77
N GLU A 70 -0.40 2.67 -8.36
CA GLU A 70 0.52 1.52 -8.28
C GLU A 70 1.18 1.25 -9.65
N GLU A 71 0.37 1.20 -10.71
CA GLU A 71 0.83 1.02 -12.09
C GLU A 71 1.75 2.17 -12.53
N TYR A 72 1.36 3.42 -12.25
CA TYR A 72 2.12 4.62 -12.60
C TYR A 72 3.50 4.67 -11.94
N TYR A 73 3.57 4.47 -10.62
CA TYR A 73 4.82 4.54 -9.87
C TYR A 73 5.65 3.25 -9.94
N LYS A 74 5.09 2.18 -10.54
CA LYS A 74 5.65 0.81 -10.50
C LYS A 74 5.99 0.42 -9.05
N GLY A 75 5.12 0.82 -8.14
CA GLY A 75 5.25 0.66 -6.70
C GLY A 75 4.14 -0.23 -6.18
N GLY A 76 4.46 -1.09 -5.22
CA GLY A 76 3.53 -2.09 -4.69
C GLY A 76 4.22 -3.43 -4.47
N GLY A 77 3.74 -4.19 -3.50
CA GLY A 77 4.24 -5.51 -3.15
C GLY A 77 3.29 -6.27 -2.24
#